data_AF-A0A149TK22-F1
#
_entry.id   AF-A0A149TK22-F1
#
_cell.length_a   1.000
_cell.length_b   1.000
_cell.length_c   1.000
_cell.angle_alpha   90.00
_cell.angle_beta   90.00
_cell.angle_gamma   90.00
#
_symmetry.space_group_name_H-M   'P 1'
#
loop_
_entity.id
_entity.type
_entity.pdbx_description
1 polymer ?
#
loop_
_entity_poly.entity_id
_entity_poly.type
_entity_poly.pdbx_seq_one_letter_code
_entity_poly.pdbx_strand_id
1 'polypeptide(L)'
;MAKEVLCVTASGLLQLGTETPFGIQTSIENLASFDDAKNWAKRNGISLRYYTAGHTIRAEDFQFLAAIRLSSSIDDAVTASGRSPSGIVSTLLRLSTLGYLHLSRSKRRKDWTIALTDLAQSTLTSLAGVEANA
;
A
#
# COMPACT_ATOMS: atom_id res chain seq x y z
N MET A 1 -12.58 -16.39 -2.28
CA MET A 1 -13.22 -15.32 -3.08
C MET A 1 -12.15 -14.67 -3.93
N ALA A 2 -12.49 -14.38 -5.18
CA ALA A 2 -11.71 -13.52 -6.06
C ALA A 2 -11.44 -12.18 -5.36
N LYS A 3 -10.26 -11.63 -5.55
CA LYS A 3 -9.85 -10.36 -4.97
C LYS A 3 -9.58 -9.40 -6.11
N GLU A 4 -10.40 -8.39 -6.25
CA GLU A 4 -10.22 -7.37 -7.28
C GLU A 4 -9.01 -6.52 -6.93
N VAL A 5 -8.20 -6.22 -7.94
CA VAL A 5 -6.97 -5.44 -7.84
C VAL A 5 -6.96 -4.37 -8.92
N LEU A 6 -6.46 -3.19 -8.59
CA LEU A 6 -6.06 -2.17 -9.55
C LEU A 6 -4.57 -2.37 -9.83
N CYS A 7 -4.27 -2.75 -11.05
CA CYS A 7 -2.91 -2.89 -11.52
C CYS A 7 -2.46 -1.55 -12.10
N VAL A 8 -1.39 -1.01 -11.54
CA VAL A 8 -0.70 0.11 -12.14
C VAL A 8 0.30 -0.47 -13.13
N THR A 9 0.02 -0.27 -14.41
CA THR A 9 0.92 -0.73 -15.48
C THR A 9 2.14 0.19 -15.57
N ALA A 10 3.23 -0.31 -16.16
CA ALA A 10 4.46 0.46 -16.34
C ALA A 10 4.27 1.72 -17.22
N SER A 11 3.18 1.80 -18.01
CA SER A 11 2.83 2.97 -18.82
C SER A 11 2.02 4.02 -18.05
N GLY A 12 1.69 3.79 -16.78
CA GLY A 12 0.84 4.68 -15.98
C GLY A 12 -0.67 4.42 -16.14
N LEU A 13 -1.07 3.49 -17.01
CA LEU A 13 -2.48 3.09 -17.14
C LEU A 13 -2.93 2.21 -15.97
N LEU A 14 -4.21 2.32 -15.62
CA LEU A 14 -4.86 1.55 -14.58
C LEU A 14 -5.71 0.44 -15.18
N GLN A 15 -5.42 -0.79 -14.79
CA GLN A 15 -6.17 -1.97 -15.21
C GLN A 15 -6.86 -2.61 -14.02
N LEU A 16 -8.14 -2.95 -14.17
CA LEU A 16 -8.82 -3.82 -13.22
C LEU A 16 -8.43 -5.26 -13.47
N GLY A 17 -8.04 -5.96 -12.42
CA GLY A 17 -7.72 -7.37 -12.47
C GLY A 17 -8.29 -8.12 -11.28
N THR A 18 -8.20 -9.44 -11.36
CA THR A 18 -8.54 -10.35 -10.28
C THR A 18 -7.30 -11.12 -9.88
N GLU A 19 -6.95 -11.08 -8.59
CA GLU A 19 -5.87 -11.88 -8.02
C GLU A 19 -6.31 -13.35 -7.96
N THR A 20 -5.54 -14.21 -8.62
CA THR A 20 -5.70 -15.67 -8.66
C THR A 20 -4.44 -16.33 -8.09
N PRO A 21 -4.46 -17.64 -7.77
CA PRO A 21 -3.25 -18.36 -7.35
C PRO A 21 -2.11 -18.36 -8.39
N PHE A 22 -2.43 -18.08 -9.67
CA PHE A 22 -1.47 -18.09 -10.77
C PHE A 22 -1.02 -16.68 -11.20
N GLY A 23 -1.45 -15.64 -10.48
CA GLY A 23 -1.15 -14.25 -10.81
C GLY A 23 -2.41 -13.40 -11.01
N ILE A 24 -2.27 -12.25 -11.66
CA ILE A 24 -3.39 -11.35 -11.93
C ILE A 24 -4.00 -11.65 -13.29
N GLN A 25 -5.32 -11.93 -13.30
CA GLN A 25 -6.09 -11.96 -14.53
C GLN A 25 -6.72 -10.59 -14.74
N THR A 26 -6.24 -9.83 -15.73
CA THR A 26 -6.71 -8.48 -16.04
C THR A 26 -7.93 -8.52 -16.98
N SER A 27 -8.98 -7.77 -16.65
CA SER A 27 -10.04 -7.40 -17.59
C SER A 27 -9.74 -6.01 -18.15
N ILE A 28 -9.97 -5.80 -19.45
CA ILE A 28 -9.54 -4.62 -20.22
C ILE A 28 -10.45 -3.39 -19.92
N GLU A 29 -10.73 -3.10 -18.66
CA GLU A 29 -11.33 -1.82 -18.31
C GLU A 29 -10.19 -0.85 -18.01
N ASN A 30 -9.93 0.04 -18.97
CA ASN A 30 -9.02 1.16 -18.79
C ASN A 30 -9.77 2.26 -18.04
N LEU A 31 -9.28 2.61 -16.86
CA LEU A 31 -9.78 3.76 -16.11
C LEU A 31 -8.89 4.95 -16.40
N ALA A 32 -9.52 6.09 -16.71
CA ALA A 32 -8.82 7.30 -17.14
C ALA A 32 -8.01 7.96 -16.01
N SER A 33 -8.43 7.78 -14.77
CA SER A 33 -7.76 8.32 -13.58
C SER A 33 -7.86 7.39 -12.37
N PHE A 34 -6.99 7.62 -11.39
CA PHE A 34 -7.01 6.92 -10.11
C PHE A 34 -8.28 7.22 -9.31
N ASP A 35 -8.80 8.43 -9.43
CA ASP A 35 -10.03 8.84 -8.76
C ASP A 35 -11.27 8.18 -9.36
N ASP A 36 -11.31 8.00 -10.68
CA ASP A 36 -12.36 7.21 -11.33
C ASP A 36 -12.33 5.75 -10.86
N ALA A 37 -11.13 5.18 -10.73
CA ALA A 37 -10.96 3.83 -10.19
C ALA A 37 -11.46 3.72 -8.74
N LYS A 38 -11.06 4.66 -7.88
CA LYS A 38 -11.49 4.73 -6.47
C LYS A 38 -13.02 4.90 -6.37
N ASN A 39 -13.60 5.78 -7.18
CA ASN A 39 -15.04 6.04 -7.20
C ASN A 39 -15.84 4.86 -7.73
N TRP A 40 -15.40 4.22 -8.81
CA TRP A 40 -16.01 3.01 -9.35
C TRP A 40 -15.99 1.89 -8.31
N ALA A 41 -14.84 1.64 -7.67
CA ALA A 41 -14.73 0.59 -6.68
C ALA A 41 -15.61 0.85 -5.45
N LYS A 42 -15.66 2.11 -4.99
CA LYS A 42 -16.55 2.52 -3.90
C LYS A 42 -18.02 2.30 -4.25
N ARG A 43 -18.44 2.65 -5.47
CA ARG A 43 -19.82 2.42 -5.96
C ARG A 43 -20.18 0.93 -6.01
N ASN A 44 -19.21 0.07 -6.27
CA ASN A 44 -19.39 -1.37 -6.37
C ASN A 44 -19.08 -2.14 -5.07
N GLY A 45 -18.73 -1.45 -3.98
CA GLY A 45 -18.36 -2.09 -2.71
C GLY A 45 -17.07 -2.91 -2.78
N ILE A 46 -16.19 -2.62 -3.75
CA ILE A 46 -14.94 -3.34 -4.00
C ILE A 46 -13.81 -2.71 -3.18
N SER A 47 -13.07 -3.56 -2.45
CA SER A 47 -11.87 -3.14 -1.73
C SER A 47 -10.65 -3.20 -2.64
N LEU A 48 -10.25 -2.04 -3.16
CA LEU A 48 -9.11 -1.94 -4.06
C LEU A 48 -7.78 -2.29 -3.39
N ARG A 49 -6.98 -3.06 -4.12
CA ARG A 49 -5.57 -3.25 -3.83
C ARG A 49 -4.75 -2.82 -5.04
N TYR A 50 -3.53 -2.34 -4.80
CA TYR A 50 -2.58 -1.97 -5.84
C TYR A 50 -1.64 -3.12 -6.11
N TYR A 51 -1.50 -3.50 -7.37
CA TYR A 51 -0.48 -4.44 -7.81
C TYR A 51 0.73 -3.65 -8.33
N THR A 52 1.90 -3.87 -7.73
CA THR A 52 3.15 -3.21 -8.09
C THR A 52 4.34 -4.10 -7.72
N ALA A 53 5.39 -4.08 -8.55
CA ALA A 53 6.62 -4.84 -8.34
C ALA A 53 6.41 -6.34 -7.99
N GLY A 54 5.39 -6.97 -8.56
CA GLY A 54 5.09 -8.40 -8.31
C GLY A 54 4.21 -8.68 -7.09
N HIS A 55 3.81 -7.65 -6.35
CA HIS A 55 3.08 -7.78 -5.09
C HIS A 55 1.80 -6.95 -5.05
N THR A 56 0.85 -7.39 -4.22
CA THR A 56 -0.41 -6.70 -3.98
C THR A 56 -0.39 -6.00 -2.62
N ILE A 57 -0.69 -4.70 -2.57
CA ILE A 57 -0.81 -3.91 -1.34
C ILE A 57 -2.19 -3.28 -1.24
N ARG A 58 -2.81 -3.23 -0.06
CA ARG A 58 -4.11 -2.54 0.11
C ARG A 58 -3.93 -1.04 -0.05
N ALA A 59 -4.94 -0.35 -0.59
CA ALA A 59 -4.88 1.12 -0.70
C ALA A 59 -4.63 1.81 0.65
N GLU A 60 -5.29 1.35 1.71
CA GLU A 60 -5.11 1.87 3.08
C GLU A 60 -3.71 1.61 3.65
N ASP A 61 -3.10 0.48 3.28
CA ASP A 61 -1.75 0.10 3.70
C ASP A 61 -0.71 0.94 2.96
N PHE A 62 -0.93 1.19 1.68
CA PHE A 62 -0.12 2.11 0.88
C PHE A 62 -0.18 3.55 1.42
N GLN A 63 -1.38 4.07 1.69
CA GLN A 63 -1.56 5.41 2.28
C GLN A 63 -0.86 5.52 3.63
N PHE A 64 -0.98 4.49 4.48
CA PHE A 64 -0.27 4.45 5.75
C PHE A 64 1.24 4.44 5.54
N LEU A 65 1.76 3.59 4.64
CA LEU A 65 3.19 3.51 4.31
C LEU A 65 3.74 4.86 3.81
N ALA A 66 2.96 5.59 3.00
CA ALA A 66 3.31 6.92 2.51
C ALA A 66 3.34 7.94 3.65
N ALA A 67 2.37 7.91 4.56
CA ALA A 67 2.32 8.81 5.70
C ALA A 67 3.51 8.61 6.65
N ILE A 68 3.91 7.35 6.90
CA ILE A 68 4.99 7.03 7.86
C ILE A 68 6.39 6.99 7.22
N ARG A 69 6.54 7.48 5.98
CA ARG A 69 7.78 7.34 5.20
C ARG A 69 9.03 7.85 5.91
N LEU A 70 8.89 8.86 6.76
CA LEU A 70 9.97 9.50 7.51
C LEU A 70 9.98 9.09 9.00
N SER A 71 9.08 8.21 9.42
CA SER A 71 8.95 7.78 10.81
C SER A 71 10.05 6.78 11.18
N SER A 72 10.63 6.95 12.37
CA SER A 72 11.69 6.07 12.89
C SER A 72 11.24 5.20 14.06
N SER A 73 10.10 5.53 14.66
CA SER A 73 9.50 4.88 15.83
C SER A 73 7.99 4.68 15.68
N ILE A 74 7.38 3.87 16.56
CA ILE A 74 5.92 3.72 16.61
C ILE A 74 5.24 5.04 16.92
N ASP A 75 5.78 5.84 17.85
CA ASP A 75 5.19 7.13 18.21
C ASP A 75 5.23 8.12 17.03
N ASP A 76 6.35 8.18 16.30
CA ASP A 76 6.43 8.99 15.07
C ASP A 76 5.39 8.55 14.04
N ALA A 77 5.16 7.24 13.91
CA ALA A 77 4.17 6.68 12.98
C ALA A 77 2.72 6.98 13.41
N VAL A 78 2.43 6.97 14.71
CA VAL A 78 1.15 7.43 15.27
C VAL A 78 0.90 8.89 14.89
N THR A 79 1.88 9.76 15.14
CA THR A 79 1.77 11.19 14.80
C THR A 79 1.62 11.41 13.30
N ALA A 80 2.45 10.77 12.48
CA ALA A 80 2.45 10.97 11.03
C ALA A 80 1.19 10.43 10.35
N SER A 81 0.65 9.32 10.84
CA SER A 81 -0.57 8.72 10.27
C SER A 81 -1.88 9.29 10.82
N GLY A 82 -1.83 10.03 11.95
CA GLY A 82 -3.02 10.51 12.67
C GLY A 82 -3.88 9.39 13.27
N ARG A 83 -3.37 8.17 13.37
CA ARG A 83 -4.08 6.99 13.88
C ARG A 83 -3.69 6.69 15.32
N SER A 84 -4.56 6.02 16.08
CA SER A 84 -4.24 5.62 17.45
C SER A 84 -3.13 4.56 17.53
N PRO A 85 -2.38 4.48 18.65
CA PRO A 85 -1.33 3.47 18.82
C PRO A 85 -1.83 2.04 18.60
N SER A 86 -2.98 1.67 19.18
CA SER A 86 -3.60 0.36 18.97
C SER A 86 -4.07 0.13 17.53
N GLY A 87 -4.47 1.21 16.85
CA GLY A 87 -4.95 1.17 15.47
C GLY A 87 -3.85 0.95 14.42
N ILE A 88 -2.58 1.21 14.75
CA ILE A 88 -1.48 1.03 13.79
C ILE A 88 -0.73 -0.29 13.95
N VAL A 89 -0.77 -0.93 15.12
CA VAL A 89 0.01 -2.16 15.38
C VAL A 89 -0.32 -3.27 14.38
N SER A 90 -1.62 -3.50 14.10
CA SER A 90 -2.04 -4.53 13.15
C SER A 90 -1.56 -4.24 11.72
N THR A 91 -1.55 -2.97 11.33
CA THR A 91 -1.02 -2.51 10.04
C THR A 91 0.49 -2.66 9.96
N LEU A 92 1.22 -2.27 11.00
CA LEU A 92 2.67 -2.44 11.07
C LEU A 92 3.08 -3.92 10.98
N LEU A 93 2.43 -4.80 11.73
CA LEU A 93 2.69 -6.25 11.68
C LEU A 93 2.38 -6.84 10.30
N ARG A 94 1.26 -6.41 9.69
CA ARG A 94 0.88 -6.84 8.34
C ARG A 94 1.92 -6.39 7.31
N LEU A 95 2.30 -5.11 7.30
CA LEU A 95 3.31 -4.56 6.40
C LEU A 95 4.68 -5.20 6.61
N SER A 96 5.03 -5.56 7.86
CA SER A 96 6.25 -6.29 8.15
C SER A 96 6.24 -7.70 7.58
N THR A 97 5.12 -8.42 7.75
CA THR A 97 4.92 -9.75 7.16
C THR A 97 5.00 -9.71 5.63
N LEU A 98 4.51 -8.64 5.01
CA LEU A 98 4.54 -8.42 3.57
C LEU A 98 5.92 -7.91 3.07
N GLY A 99 6.90 -7.72 3.95
CA GLY A 99 8.26 -7.31 3.58
C GLY A 99 8.43 -5.81 3.28
N TYR A 100 7.46 -4.97 3.63
CA TYR A 100 7.54 -3.51 3.41
C TYR A 100 8.31 -2.77 4.52
N LEU A 101 8.40 -3.36 5.71
CA LEU A 101 9.12 -2.74 6.81
C LEU A 101 9.73 -3.77 7.78
N HIS A 102 10.77 -3.34 8.46
CA HIS A 102 11.37 -4.05 9.58
C HIS A 102 10.99 -3.37 10.89
N LEU A 103 10.45 -4.17 11.81
CA LEU A 103 10.23 -3.77 13.19
C LEU A 103 11.34 -4.36 14.05
N SER A 104 12.05 -3.51 14.78
CA SER A 104 13.08 -3.98 15.71
C SER A 104 13.00 -3.24 17.03
N ARG A 105 13.28 -3.95 18.14
CA ARG A 105 13.25 -3.34 19.46
C ARG A 105 14.56 -2.59 19.73
N SER A 106 14.47 -1.29 19.98
CA SER A 106 15.60 -0.45 20.37
C SER A 106 16.14 -0.89 21.72
N LYS A 107 17.42 -1.27 21.74
CA LYS A 107 18.15 -1.58 22.98
C LYS A 107 18.30 -0.36 23.90
N ARG A 108 18.31 0.86 23.33
CA ARG A 108 18.54 2.11 24.07
C ARG A 108 17.27 2.75 24.63
N ARG A 109 16.15 2.68 23.91
CA ARG A 109 14.93 3.41 24.27
C ARG A 109 13.79 2.54 24.82
N LYS A 110 13.98 1.21 24.91
CA LYS A 110 12.91 0.23 25.19
C LYS A 110 11.71 0.33 24.22
N ASP A 111 11.87 1.04 23.12
CA ASP A 111 10.84 1.34 22.13
C ASP A 111 11.05 0.54 20.84
N TRP A 112 10.03 0.47 19.99
CA TRP A 112 10.08 -0.17 18.69
C TRP A 112 10.49 0.83 17.61
N THR A 113 11.49 0.43 16.83
CA THR A 113 11.96 1.17 15.65
C THR A 113 11.33 0.61 14.40
N ILE A 114 11.09 1.49 13.43
CA ILE A 114 10.54 1.19 12.13
C ILE A 114 11.60 1.55 11.09
N ALA A 115 11.86 0.62 10.16
CA ALA A 115 12.68 0.87 8.99
C ALA A 115 11.95 0.39 7.73
N LEU A 116 11.76 1.27 6.74
CA LEU A 116 11.20 0.89 5.44
C LEU A 116 12.23 0.10 4.64
N THR A 117 11.77 -0.91 3.90
CA THR A 117 12.60 -1.73 3.02
C THR A 117 12.72 -1.10 1.62
N ASP A 118 13.61 -1.65 0.78
CA ASP A 118 13.72 -1.25 -0.62
C ASP A 118 12.42 -1.49 -1.40
N LEU A 119 11.71 -2.58 -1.10
CA LEU A 119 10.39 -2.88 -1.66
C LEU A 119 9.38 -1.76 -1.34
N ALA A 120 9.40 -1.23 -0.11
CA ALA A 120 8.56 -0.10 0.25
C ALA A 120 8.92 1.16 -0.52
N GLN A 121 10.21 1.49 -0.63
CA GLN A 121 10.64 2.70 -1.35
C GLN A 121 10.32 2.61 -2.85
N SER A 122 10.54 1.45 -3.48
CA SER A 122 10.21 1.24 -4.90
C SER A 122 8.71 1.33 -5.15
N THR A 123 7.90 0.77 -4.25
CA THR A 123 6.43 0.81 -4.31
C THR A 123 5.91 2.23 -4.16
N LEU A 124 6.40 2.98 -3.16
CA LEU A 124 6.05 4.38 -2.96
C LEU A 124 6.39 5.23 -4.18
N THR A 125 7.58 5.03 -4.76
CA THR A 125 8.02 5.78 -5.95
C THR A 125 7.16 5.44 -7.17
N SER A 126 6.89 4.16 -7.40
CA SER A 126 6.12 3.69 -8.55
C SER A 126 4.69 4.21 -8.51
N LEU A 127 4.03 4.16 -7.35
CA LEU A 127 2.64 4.60 -7.22
C LEU A 127 2.51 6.12 -7.09
N ALA A 128 3.44 6.82 -6.44
CA ALA A 128 3.41 8.29 -6.37
C ALA A 128 3.56 8.93 -7.76
N GLY A 129 4.37 8.34 -8.64
CA GLY A 129 4.48 8.77 -10.03
C GLY A 129 3.19 8.58 -10.83
N VAL A 130 2.30 7.69 -10.41
CA VAL A 130 1.01 7.47 -11.10
C VAL A 130 -0.12 8.28 -10.47
N GLU A 131 -0.13 8.49 -9.15
CA GLU A 131 -1.08 9.43 -8.54
C GLU A 131 -0.82 10.90 -8.92
N ALA A 132 0.42 11.29 -9.25
CA ALA A 132 0.75 12.66 -9.64
C ALA A 132 0.49 12.99 -11.12
N ASN A 133 0.36 11.97 -11.98
CA ASN A 133 0.12 12.10 -13.43
C ASN A 133 -1.33 11.78 -13.82
N ALA A 134 -2.17 11.40 -12.87
CA ALA A 134 -3.62 11.19 -13.02
C ALA A 134 -4.39 12.43 -12.57
#